data_AF-A0A944KZ60-F1
#
_entry.id   AF-A0A944KZ60-F1
#
_cell.length_a   1.000
_cell.length_b   1.000
_cell.length_c   1.000
_cell.angle_alpha   90.00
_cell.angle_beta   90.00
_cell.angle_gamma   90.00
#
_symmetry.space_group_name_H-M   'P 1'
#
loop_
_entity.id
_entity.type
_entity.pdbx_description
1 polymer ?
#
loop_
_entity_poly.entity_id
_entity_poly.type
_entity_poly.pdbx_seq_one_letter_code
_entity_poly.pdbx_strand_id
1 'polypeptide(L)'
;MGFRKKTKPVVLTFEGDPDLDGLEVHVRGKSLGEYLEIIGLTESDIDGPALVRQLEEFAKGLISWNLEEEDGTPVPPTRDAVFAQDKDMMLRVATRWFERLEGAVDAPLPESSPGGEPSPVASIPMETLPDHPAPTAVPA
;
A
#
# COMPACT_ATOMS: atom_id res chain seq x y z
N MET A 1 7.51 23.34 14.54
CA MET A 1 7.38 22.61 13.26
C MET A 1 6.89 21.21 13.56
N GLY A 2 5.75 20.79 13.03
CA GLY A 2 5.14 19.48 13.33
C GLY A 2 5.16 18.55 12.12
N PHE A 3 5.46 17.28 12.33
CA PHE A 3 5.38 16.24 11.31
C PHE A 3 3.93 15.72 11.20
N ARG A 4 3.35 15.71 9.99
CA ARG A 4 2.00 15.18 9.77
C ARG A 4 2.08 13.71 9.40
N LYS A 5 1.66 12.84 10.30
CA LYS A 5 1.61 11.38 10.08
C LYS A 5 0.74 11.08 8.86
N LYS A 6 1.33 10.44 7.85
CA LYS A 6 0.60 9.83 6.72
C LYS A 6 0.45 8.35 7.01
N THR A 7 -0.75 7.91 7.37
CA THR A 7 -1.06 6.48 7.50
C THR A 7 -1.28 5.93 6.09
N LYS A 8 -0.41 5.01 5.64
CA LYS A 8 -0.60 4.34 4.36
C LYS A 8 -1.59 3.17 4.53
N PRO A 9 -2.48 2.92 3.56
CA PRO A 9 -3.27 1.69 3.55
C PRO A 9 -2.34 0.48 3.35
N VAL A 10 -2.74 -0.64 3.93
CA VAL A 10 -2.15 -1.96 3.71
C VAL A 10 -2.89 -2.59 2.54
N VAL A 11 -2.14 -3.06 1.55
CA VAL A 11 -2.66 -3.80 0.40
C VAL A 11 -2.30 -5.27 0.57
N LEU A 12 -3.31 -6.12 0.52
CA LEU A 12 -3.20 -7.58 0.54
C LEU A 12 -3.46 -8.08 -0.88
N THR A 13 -2.48 -8.79 -1.42
CA THR A 13 -2.58 -9.51 -2.70
C THR A 13 -2.37 -11.01 -2.43
N PHE A 14 -3.10 -11.84 -3.17
CA PHE A 14 -3.12 -13.30 -3.03
C PHE A 14 -2.65 -13.99 -4.33
N GLU A 15 -1.66 -13.40 -5.00
CA GLU A 15 -1.06 -13.98 -6.22
C GLU A 15 -0.47 -15.36 -5.92
N GLY A 16 -0.87 -16.37 -6.70
CA GLY A 16 -0.41 -17.76 -6.54
C GLY A 16 -1.23 -18.61 -5.57
N ASP A 17 -2.26 -18.05 -4.91
CA ASP A 17 -3.23 -18.82 -4.13
C ASP A 17 -4.31 -19.38 -5.08
N PRO A 18 -4.49 -20.70 -5.21
CA PRO A 18 -5.37 -21.28 -6.24
C PRO A 18 -6.85 -20.88 -6.12
N ASP A 19 -7.29 -20.50 -4.92
CA ASP A 19 -8.68 -20.10 -4.63
C ASP A 19 -8.87 -18.58 -4.54
N LEU A 20 -7.80 -17.81 -4.33
CA LEU A 20 -7.84 -16.36 -4.08
C LEU A 20 -7.00 -15.56 -5.08
N ASP A 21 -6.50 -16.20 -6.14
CA ASP A 21 -5.69 -15.56 -7.17
C ASP A 21 -6.42 -14.35 -7.75
N GLY A 22 -5.75 -13.20 -7.73
CA GLY A 22 -6.33 -11.93 -8.18
C GLY A 22 -7.19 -11.18 -7.16
N LEU A 23 -7.40 -11.71 -5.94
CA LEU A 23 -8.04 -10.95 -4.87
C LEU A 23 -7.11 -9.82 -4.38
N GLU A 24 -7.62 -8.59 -4.38
CA GLU A 24 -6.97 -7.41 -3.87
C GLU A 24 -7.81 -6.79 -2.75
N VAL A 25 -7.21 -6.64 -1.57
CA VAL A 25 -7.88 -6.07 -0.40
C VAL A 25 -7.12 -4.89 0.16
N HIS A 26 -7.81 -3.76 0.30
CA HIS A 26 -7.27 -2.52 0.84
C HIS A 26 -7.80 -2.29 2.24
N VAL A 27 -6.89 -2.26 3.21
CA VAL A 27 -7.22 -2.08 4.63
C VAL A 27 -6.47 -0.86 5.16
N ARG A 28 -7.08 -0.11 6.07
CA ARG A 28 -6.41 1.01 6.75
C ARG A 28 -5.25 0.49 7.59
N GLY A 29 -4.09 1.13 7.46
CA GLY A 29 -2.95 0.88 8.35
C GLY A 29 -3.30 1.18 9.81
N LYS A 30 -2.92 0.26 10.70
CA LYS A 30 -3.12 0.36 12.14
C LYS A 30 -1.98 1.15 12.81
N SER A 31 -2.25 1.81 13.94
CA SER A 31 -1.20 2.35 14.81
C SER A 31 -0.51 1.24 15.60
N LEU A 32 0.66 1.52 16.18
CA LEU A 32 1.38 0.56 17.03
C LEU A 32 0.52 0.08 18.20
N GLY A 33 -0.29 0.97 18.81
CA GLY A 33 -1.20 0.60 19.89
C GLY A 33 -2.24 -0.41 19.43
N GLU A 34 -2.91 -0.13 18.32
CA GLU A 34 -3.90 -1.05 17.74
C GLU A 34 -3.26 -2.39 17.31
N TYR A 35 -2.03 -2.36 16.80
CA TYR A 35 -1.27 -3.58 16.48
C TYR A 35 -1.01 -4.43 17.73
N LEU A 36 -0.54 -3.81 18.82
CA LEU A 36 -0.28 -4.51 20.08
C LEU A 36 -1.56 -5.11 20.68
N GLU A 37 -2.70 -4.42 20.53
CA GLU A 37 -4.00 -4.96 20.92
C GLU A 37 -4.37 -6.20 20.09
N ILE A 38 -4.13 -6.17 18.78
CA ILE A 38 -4.44 -7.27 17.86
C ILE A 38 -3.56 -8.49 18.13
N ILE A 39 -2.24 -8.33 18.28
CA ILE A 39 -1.33 -9.47 18.54
C ILE A 39 -1.57 -10.11 19.92
N GLY A 40 -1.95 -9.29 20.92
CA GLY A 40 -2.30 -9.78 22.25
C GLY A 40 -3.56 -10.66 22.24
N LEU A 41 -4.39 -10.55 21.20
CA LEU A 41 -5.55 -11.43 21.00
C LEU A 41 -5.16 -12.77 20.36
N THR A 42 -4.05 -12.86 19.61
CA THR A 42 -3.55 -14.10 18.98
C THR A 42 -2.64 -14.95 19.86
N GLU A 43 -2.02 -14.38 20.91
CA GLU A 43 -1.17 -15.14 21.86
C GLU A 43 -1.97 -15.95 22.89
N SER A 44 -3.21 -15.55 23.16
CA SER A 44 -4.18 -16.44 23.80
C SER A 44 -4.68 -17.38 22.71
N ASP A 45 -4.67 -18.70 22.93
CA ASP A 45 -5.11 -19.74 21.98
C ASP A 45 -6.16 -19.23 20.98
N ILE A 46 -6.02 -19.59 19.69
CA ILE A 46 -6.98 -19.29 18.62
C ILE A 46 -8.31 -20.00 18.93
N ASP A 47 -9.03 -19.48 19.91
CA ASP A 47 -10.38 -19.82 20.28
C ASP A 47 -11.29 -19.01 19.35
N GLY A 48 -12.42 -19.60 18.94
CA GLY A 48 -13.43 -18.92 18.12
C GLY A 48 -13.69 -17.44 18.47
N PRO A 49 -13.82 -17.03 19.75
CA PRO A 49 -13.97 -15.61 20.13
C PRO A 49 -12.80 -14.68 19.75
N ALA A 50 -11.55 -15.16 19.75
CA ALA A 50 -10.40 -14.35 19.35
C ALA A 50 -10.44 -14.08 17.83
N LEU A 51 -10.73 -15.12 17.04
CA LEU A 51 -10.88 -15.02 15.59
C LEU A 51 -12.03 -14.09 15.19
N VAL A 52 -13.16 -14.13 15.91
CA VAL A 52 -14.29 -13.20 15.65
C VAL A 52 -13.84 -11.75 15.84
N ARG A 53 -13.16 -11.43 16.95
CA ARG A 53 -12.66 -10.07 17.20
C ARG A 53 -11.65 -9.61 16.15
N GLN A 54 -10.80 -10.52 15.70
CA GLN A 54 -9.84 -10.27 14.63
C GLN A 54 -10.53 -9.89 13.32
N LEU A 55 -11.56 -10.65 12.91
CA LEU A 55 -12.36 -10.36 11.72
C LEU A 55 -13.16 -9.06 11.87
N GLU A 56 -13.63 -8.73 13.08
CA GLU A 56 -14.27 -7.44 13.35
C GLU A 56 -13.30 -6.27 13.18
N GLU A 57 -12.07 -6.40 13.67
CA GLU A 57 -11.04 -5.37 13.53
C GLU A 57 -10.59 -5.19 12.08
N PHE A 58 -10.51 -6.29 11.33
CA PHE A 58 -10.29 -6.27 9.89
C PHE A 58 -11.43 -5.55 9.17
N ALA A 59 -12.69 -5.92 9.43
CA ALA A 59 -13.86 -5.31 8.78
C ALA A 59 -13.98 -3.81 9.07
N LYS A 60 -13.61 -3.35 10.27
CA LYS A 60 -13.55 -1.90 10.61
C LYS A 60 -12.46 -1.16 9.84
N GLY A 61 -11.37 -1.86 9.52
CA GLY A 61 -10.26 -1.32 8.75
C GLY A 61 -10.45 -1.40 7.24
N LEU A 62 -11.37 -2.25 6.76
CA LEU A 62 -11.57 -2.53 5.36
C LEU A 62 -12.03 -1.26 4.62
N ILE A 63 -11.26 -0.85 3.62
CA ILE A 63 -11.53 0.32 2.78
C ILE A 63 -12.24 -0.13 1.51
N SER A 64 -11.69 -1.14 0.83
CA SER A 64 -12.21 -1.69 -0.41
C SER A 64 -11.61 -3.07 -0.68
N TRP A 65 -12.29 -3.86 -1.52
CA TRP A 65 -11.78 -5.08 -2.14
C TRP A 65 -12.38 -5.22 -3.54
N ASN A 66 -11.81 -6.08 -4.38
CA ASN A 66 -12.36 -6.44 -5.69
C ASN A 66 -13.18 -7.75 -5.66
N LEU A 67 -13.72 -8.11 -4.49
CA LEU A 67 -14.49 -9.33 -4.30
C LEU A 67 -15.85 -9.23 -4.99
N GLU A 68 -16.20 -10.23 -5.80
CA GLU A 68 -17.48 -10.36 -6.50
C GLU A 68 -18.14 -11.70 -6.13
N GLU A 69 -19.47 -11.73 -6.07
CA GLU A 69 -20.24 -12.97 -5.91
C GLU A 69 -20.31 -13.76 -7.23
N GLU A 70 -20.84 -14.99 -7.20
CA GLU A 70 -20.95 -15.87 -8.38
C GLU A 70 -21.73 -15.22 -9.55
N ASP A 71 -22.68 -14.34 -9.24
CA ASP A 71 -23.46 -13.58 -10.22
C ASP A 71 -22.76 -12.31 -10.75
N GLY A 72 -21.49 -12.08 -10.38
CA GLY A 72 -20.71 -10.89 -10.75
C GLY A 72 -21.12 -9.63 -9.99
N THR A 73 -21.79 -9.77 -8.85
CA THR A 73 -22.18 -8.63 -8.00
C THR A 73 -21.02 -8.26 -7.07
N PRO A 74 -20.57 -7.00 -7.04
CA PRO A 74 -19.48 -6.60 -6.15
C PRO A 74 -19.93 -6.69 -4.70
N VAL A 75 -19.15 -7.40 -3.89
CA VAL A 75 -19.41 -7.53 -2.46
C VAL A 75 -19.05 -6.21 -1.78
N PRO A 76 -19.93 -5.61 -0.97
CA PRO A 76 -19.61 -4.36 -0.29
C PRO A 76 -18.60 -4.59 0.85
N PRO A 77 -17.61 -3.70 1.07
CA PRO A 77 -16.62 -3.82 2.14
C PRO A 77 -17.23 -3.50 3.51
N THR A 78 -18.14 -4.36 3.98
CA THR A 78 -18.88 -4.19 5.23
C THR A 78 -18.67 -5.38 6.16
N ARG A 79 -18.89 -5.17 7.46
CA ARG A 79 -18.83 -6.26 8.44
C ARG A 79 -19.76 -7.41 8.07
N ASP A 80 -21.00 -7.12 7.69
CA ASP A 80 -21.95 -8.18 7.35
C ASP A 80 -21.45 -9.04 6.18
N ALA A 81 -20.96 -8.38 5.13
CA ALA A 81 -20.37 -9.06 3.98
C ALA A 81 -19.15 -9.91 4.33
N VAL A 82 -18.25 -9.40 5.18
CA VAL A 82 -17.07 -10.13 5.69
C VAL A 82 -17.47 -11.40 6.44
N PHE A 83 -18.53 -11.33 7.26
CA PHE A 83 -19.02 -12.48 8.04
C PHE A 83 -19.91 -13.43 7.23
N ALA A 84 -20.40 -13.00 6.07
CA ALA A 84 -21.15 -13.83 5.14
C ALA A 84 -20.25 -14.68 4.21
N GLN A 85 -18.96 -14.37 4.13
CA GLN A 85 -18.01 -15.10 3.29
C GLN A 85 -17.67 -16.49 3.85
N ASP A 86 -17.10 -17.32 2.97
CA ASP A 86 -16.61 -18.64 3.37
C ASP A 86 -15.54 -18.56 4.46
N LYS A 87 -15.63 -19.50 5.41
CA LYS A 87 -14.76 -19.56 6.58
C LYS A 87 -13.28 -19.71 6.19
N ASP A 88 -12.99 -20.58 5.23
CA ASP A 88 -11.61 -20.87 4.81
C ASP A 88 -10.98 -19.66 4.14
N MET A 89 -11.72 -19.04 3.21
CA MET A 89 -11.32 -17.78 2.59
C MET A 89 -11.04 -16.70 3.63
N MET A 90 -11.97 -16.47 4.57
CA MET A 90 -11.78 -15.41 5.57
C MET A 90 -10.62 -15.69 6.52
N LEU A 91 -10.34 -16.96 6.81
CA LEU A 91 -9.19 -17.33 7.64
C LEU A 91 -7.87 -17.07 6.90
N ARG A 92 -7.79 -17.37 5.60
CA ARG A 92 -6.62 -17.04 4.76
C ARG A 92 -6.41 -15.54 4.67
N VAL A 93 -7.49 -14.76 4.43
CA VAL A 93 -7.43 -13.30 4.39
C VAL A 93 -6.96 -12.72 5.72
N ALA A 94 -7.50 -13.23 6.84
CA ALA A 94 -7.09 -12.81 8.17
C ALA A 94 -5.63 -13.14 8.47
N THR A 95 -5.15 -14.31 8.04
CA THR A 95 -3.75 -14.72 8.19
C THR A 95 -2.82 -13.80 7.40
N ARG A 96 -3.12 -13.58 6.12
CA ARG A 96 -2.34 -12.69 5.23
C ARG A 96 -2.31 -11.26 5.75
N TRP A 97 -3.42 -10.78 6.30
CA TRP A 97 -3.49 -9.48 6.93
C TRP A 97 -2.52 -9.36 8.12
N PHE A 98 -2.42 -10.40 8.96
CA PHE A 98 -1.50 -10.42 10.10
C PHE A 98 -0.05 -10.45 9.66
N GLU A 99 0.31 -11.33 8.74
CA GLU A 99 1.66 -11.38 8.19
C GLU A 99 2.10 -10.00 7.67
N ARG A 100 1.19 -9.30 7.01
CA ARG A 100 1.44 -7.94 6.50
C ARG A 100 1.55 -6.89 7.61
N LEU A 101 0.83 -7.04 8.72
CA LEU A 101 0.95 -6.18 9.90
C LEU A 101 2.26 -6.42 10.68
N GLU A 102 2.70 -7.67 10.78
CA GLU A 102 3.99 -8.06 11.39
C GLU A 102 5.19 -7.58 10.57
N GLY A 103 4.95 -7.07 9.36
CA GLY A 103 5.99 -6.50 8.50
C GLY A 103 6.59 -7.52 7.54
N ALA A 104 5.89 -8.60 7.19
CA ALA A 104 6.21 -9.40 6.01
C ALA A 104 5.97 -8.55 4.75
N VAL A 105 7.00 -7.80 4.36
CA VAL A 105 6.96 -6.89 3.23
C VAL A 105 7.11 -7.70 1.94
N ASP A 106 6.01 -8.13 1.33
CA ASP A 106 5.94 -8.12 -0.13
C ASP A 106 5.83 -6.66 -0.56
N ALA A 107 6.97 -6.10 -0.94
CA ALA A 107 6.99 -4.96 -1.81
C ALA A 107 8.12 -5.18 -2.82
N PRO A 108 7.81 -5.64 -4.04
CA PRO A 108 8.37 -4.95 -5.17
C PRO A 108 8.02 -3.47 -4.98
N LEU A 109 9.06 -2.64 -4.95
CA LEU A 109 8.92 -1.18 -5.02
C LEU A 109 7.93 -0.84 -6.14
N PRO A 110 7.08 0.21 -6.00
CA PRO A 110 6.27 0.65 -7.13
C PRO A 110 7.20 0.96 -8.32
N GLU A 111 7.09 0.18 -9.38
CA GLU A 111 7.70 0.46 -10.67
C GLU A 111 6.93 1.60 -11.33
N SER A 112 7.10 2.81 -10.81
CA SER A 112 6.66 4.03 -11.47
C SER A 112 7.49 5.19 -10.97
N SER A 113 8.75 5.20 -11.39
CA SER A 113 9.28 6.47 -11.90
C SER A 113 8.52 6.72 -13.20
N PRO A 114 7.74 7.81 -13.33
CA PRO A 114 7.22 8.21 -14.63
C PRO A 114 8.40 8.22 -15.59
N GLY A 115 8.23 7.55 -16.74
CA GLY A 115 9.21 7.59 -17.82
C GLY A 115 9.70 9.02 -17.96
N GLY A 116 10.99 9.23 -17.70
CA GLY A 116 11.67 10.41 -18.15
C GLY A 116 11.65 10.31 -19.67
N GLU A 117 10.59 10.83 -20.29
CA GLU A 117 10.68 11.29 -21.66
C GLU A 117 11.97 12.11 -21.72
N PRO A 118 12.91 11.81 -22.63
CA PRO A 118 14.05 12.69 -22.82
C PRO A 118 13.46 14.05 -23.15
N SER A 119 13.57 14.99 -22.21
CA SER A 119 13.22 16.39 -22.45
C SER A 119 13.81 16.74 -23.81
N PRO A 120 13.01 17.14 -24.82
CA PRO A 120 13.60 17.64 -26.05
C PRO A 120 14.43 18.84 -25.63
N VAL A 121 15.74 18.67 -25.65
CA VAL A 121 16.70 19.74 -25.47
C VAL A 121 16.50 20.60 -26.70
N ALA A 122 15.56 21.54 -26.62
CA ALA A 122 15.56 22.68 -27.51
C ALA A 122 16.86 23.40 -27.16
N SER A 123 17.92 23.06 -27.89
CA SER A 123 19.21 23.74 -27.85
C SER A 123 18.92 25.22 -28.05
N ILE A 124 18.88 25.98 -26.96
CA ILE A 124 18.80 27.43 -27.05
C ILE A 124 20.16 27.84 -27.63
N PRO A 125 20.19 28.47 -28.83
CA PRO A 125 21.43 29.02 -29.36
C PRO A 125 21.94 30.03 -28.35
N MET A 126 23.11 29.78 -27.76
CA MET A 126 23.77 30.72 -26.88
C MET A 126 24.27 31.86 -27.76
N GLU A 127 23.53 32.97 -27.80
CA GLU A 127 23.96 34.17 -28.50
C GLU A 127 25.29 34.63 -27.89
N THR A 128 26.36 34.57 -28.67
CA THR A 128 27.71 34.95 -28.28
C THR A 128 27.74 36.41 -27.86
N LEU A 129 27.99 36.65 -26.57
CA LEU A 129 28.27 37.98 -26.04
C LEU A 129 29.44 38.61 -26.83
N PRO A 130 29.30 39.87 -27.29
CA PRO A 130 30.29 40.52 -28.14
C PRO A 130 31.64 40.69 -27.43
N ASP A 131 32.69 40.38 -28.20
CA ASP A 131 34.12 40.54 -27.92
C ASP A 131 34.41 41.95 -27.34
N HIS A 132 34.75 42.00 -26.05
CA HIS A 132 35.20 43.25 -25.44
C HIS A 132 36.67 43.47 -25.83
N PRO A 133 37.03 44.60 -26.47
CA PRO A 133 38.38 44.84 -26.93
C PRO A 133 39.36 44.99 -25.77
N ALA A 134 40.55 44.40 -25.96
CA ALA A 134 41.64 44.33 -24.98
C ALA A 134 42.09 45.72 -24.48
N PRO A 135 42.33 45.91 -23.17
CA PRO A 135 43.13 47.04 -22.69
C PRO A 135 44.62 46.79 -22.95
N THR A 136 45.15 47.65 -23.81
CA THR A 136 46.55 47.91 -24.15
C THR A 136 47.53 47.84 -22.96
N ALA A 137 48.67 47.19 -23.24
CA ALA A 137 49.86 47.02 -22.41
C ALA A 137 50.49 48.31 -21.87
N VAL A 138 51.30 48.21 -20.81
CA VAL A 138 52.69 48.76 -20.74
C VAL A 138 53.46 48.19 -19.52
N PRO A 139 54.82 48.19 -19.54
CA PRO A 139 55.68 47.08 -19.13
C PRO A 139 56.55 47.38 -17.88
N ALA A 140 57.45 46.45 -17.53
CA ALA A 140 58.53 46.63 -16.55
C ALA A 140 59.81 47.17 -17.19
#